data_AF-A0AA38HVJ8-F1
#
_entry.id   AF-A0AA38HVJ8-F1
#
_cell.length_a   1.000
_cell.length_b   1.000
_cell.length_c   1.000
_cell.angle_alpha   90.00
_cell.angle_beta   90.00
_cell.angle_gamma   90.00
#
_symmetry.space_group_name_H-M   'P 1'
#
loop_
_entity.id
_entity.type
_entity.pdbx_description
1 polymer ?
#
loop_
_entity_poly.entity_id
_entity_poly.type
_entity_poly.pdbx_seq_one_letter_code
_entity_poly.pdbx_strand_id
1 'polypeptide(L)'
;MIVSIQETIQQAKRFVDLCFQLQEQCHQDHKHVKALSKLLKHAKNFQPEFTAQGFFNLNKHVVFGIIGNVATYVIITLQLSESEQRFPGA
;
A
#
# COMPACT_ATOMS: atom_id res chain seq x y z
N MET A 1 -11.98 3.64 3.60
CA MET A 1 -10.76 3.47 4.42
C MET A 1 -9.55 3.04 3.59
N ILE A 2 -9.50 1.84 3.00
CA ILE A 2 -8.33 1.40 2.20
C ILE A 2 -8.10 2.25 0.95
N VAL A 3 -9.17 2.66 0.26
CA VAL A 3 -9.08 3.61 -0.86
C VAL A 3 -8.44 4.94 -0.41
N SER A 4 -8.90 5.49 0.72
CA SER A 4 -8.38 6.72 1.31
C SER A 4 -6.90 6.61 1.73
N ILE A 5 -6.47 5.44 2.22
CA ILE A 5 -5.07 5.13 2.52
C ILE A 5 -4.23 5.19 1.24
N GLN A 6 -4.70 4.54 0.18
CA GLN A 6 -4.00 4.55 -1.11
C GLN A 6 -3.91 5.95 -1.70
N GLU A 7 -4.98 6.74 -1.61
CA GLU A 7 -5.00 8.14 -2.02
C GLU A 7 -3.99 8.97 -1.23
N THR A 8 -3.93 8.79 0.09
CA THR A 8 -2.98 9.51 0.96
C THR A 8 -1.53 9.18 0.59
N ILE A 9 -1.20 7.90 0.40
CA ILE A 9 0.13 7.46 -0.06
C ILE A 9 0.44 8.06 -1.44
N GLN A 10 -0.53 8.04 -2.36
CA GLN A 10 -0.36 8.55 -3.71
C GLN A 10 -0.15 10.07 -3.73
N GLN A 11 -0.88 10.83 -2.92
CA GLN A 11 -0.74 12.28 -2.80
C GLN A 11 0.62 12.64 -2.17
N ALA A 12 1.05 11.91 -1.13
CA ALA A 12 2.37 12.11 -0.53
C ALA A 12 3.51 11.85 -1.55
N LYS A 13 3.39 10.81 -2.37
CA LYS A 13 4.36 10.54 -3.44
C LYS A 13 4.38 11.64 -4.49
N ARG A 14 3.21 12.07 -4.97
CA ARG A 14 3.10 13.19 -5.92
C ARG A 14 3.70 14.48 -5.38
N PHE A 15 3.48 14.77 -4.10
CA PHE A 15 4.07 15.94 -3.45
C PHE A 15 5.60 15.91 -3.49
N VAL A 16 6.22 14.76 -3.17
CA VAL A 16 7.68 14.59 -3.24
C VAL A 16 8.19 14.75 -4.67
N ASP A 17 7.50 14.16 -5.65
CA ASP A 17 7.86 14.26 -7.07
C ASP A 17 7.78 15.72 -7.58
N LEU A 18 6.73 16.46 -7.20
CA LEU A 18 6.58 17.88 -7.53
C LEU A 18 7.68 18.73 -6.89
N CYS A 19 8.05 18.45 -5.64
CA CYS A 19 9.15 19.14 -4.98
C CYS A 19 10.49 18.88 -5.68
N PHE A 20 10.71 17.67 -6.20
CA PHE A 20 11.88 17.36 -7.02
C PHE A 20 11.91 18.16 -8.32
N GLN A 21 10.79 18.20 -9.05
CA GLN A 21 10.67 18.95 -10.30
C GLN A 21 10.88 20.46 -10.09
N LEU A 22 10.31 21.02 -9.03
CA LEU A 22 10.51 22.42 -8.67
C LEU A 22 11.98 22.72 -8.31
N GLN A 23 12.69 21.78 -7.69
CA GLN A 23 14.10 21.95 -7.37
C GLN A 23 14.96 22.06 -8.63
N GLU A 24 14.67 21.23 -9.64
CA GLU A 24 15.36 21.24 -10.93
C GLU A 24 15.09 22.54 -11.71
N GLN A 25 13.88 23.08 -11.60
CA GLN A 25 13.49 24.33 -12.25
C GLN A 25 14.03 25.59 -11.55
N CYS A 26 14.24 25.57 -10.23
CA CYS A 26 14.65 26.73 -9.43
C CYS A 26 16.18 26.94 -9.32
N HIS A 27 16.97 26.64 -10.34
CA HIS A 27 18.44 26.76 -10.27
C HIS A 27 19.00 28.16 -9.94
N GLN A 28 18.21 29.23 -10.06
CA GLN A 28 18.70 30.61 -9.91
C GLN A 28 18.63 31.18 -8.48
N ASP A 29 17.81 30.64 -7.58
CA ASP A 29 17.71 31.13 -6.19
C ASP A 29 18.24 30.12 -5.18
N HIS A 30 19.48 30.37 -4.74
CA HIS A 30 20.22 29.52 -3.81
C HIS A 30 19.54 29.34 -2.44
N LYS A 31 18.70 30.30 -1.99
CA LYS A 31 17.93 30.18 -0.74
C LYS A 31 16.72 29.27 -0.93
N HIS A 32 15.98 29.42 -2.03
CA HIS A 32 14.82 28.57 -2.32
C HIS A 32 15.21 27.11 -2.56
N VAL A 33 16.30 26.84 -3.29
CA VAL A 33 16.81 25.47 -3.49
C VAL A 33 17.19 24.81 -2.15
N LYS A 34 17.83 25.56 -1.24
CA LYS A 34 18.22 25.03 0.08
C LYS A 34 17.02 24.75 0.97
N ALA A 35 16.00 25.61 0.96
CA ALA A 35 14.76 25.40 1.69
C ALA A 35 13.99 24.18 1.14
N LEU A 36 13.88 24.06 -0.17
CA LEU A 36 13.20 22.96 -0.85
C LEU A 36 13.92 21.62 -0.62
N SER A 37 15.25 21.61 -0.64
CA SER A 37 16.04 20.41 -0.32
C SER A 37 15.84 19.93 1.12
N LYS A 38 15.72 20.86 2.09
CA LYS A 38 15.38 20.52 3.48
C LYS A 38 13.96 19.96 3.59
N LEU A 39 13.00 20.57 2.91
CA LEU A 39 11.62 20.09 2.86
C LEU A 39 11.54 18.69 2.26
N LEU A 40 12.26 18.44 1.17
CA LEU A 40 12.32 17.14 0.48
C LEU A 40 12.93 16.05 1.37
N LYS A 41 14.01 16.36 2.10
CA LYS A 41 14.58 15.44 3.11
C LYS A 41 13.57 15.10 4.19
N HIS A 42 12.81 16.09 4.66
CA HIS A 42 11.78 15.86 5.67
C HIS A 42 10.62 15.04 5.11
N ALA A 43 10.12 15.37 3.93
CA ALA A 43 9.01 14.70 3.26
C ALA A 43 9.33 13.23 2.91
N LYS A 44 10.57 12.92 2.51
CA LYS A 44 11.02 11.53 2.29
C LYS A 44 11.00 10.71 3.58
N ASN A 45 11.37 11.30 4.71
CA ASN A 45 11.38 10.61 5.99
C ASN A 45 9.97 10.45 6.59
N PHE A 46 9.02 11.28 6.17
CA PHE A 46 7.63 11.27 6.65
C PHE A 46 6.66 10.62 5.67
N GLN A 47 7.15 9.84 4.71
CA GLN A 47 6.26 9.16 3.77
C GLN A 47 5.37 8.17 4.55
N PRO A 48 4.05 8.36 4.57
CA PRO A 48 3.18 7.60 5.46
C PRO A 48 3.07 6.16 4.97
N GLU A 49 3.65 5.22 5.72
CA GLU A 49 3.41 3.80 5.56
C GLU A 49 2.29 3.36 6.51
N PHE A 50 1.21 2.85 5.92
CA PHE A 50 0.09 2.32 6.68
C PHE A 50 0.27 0.81 6.82
N THR A 51 0.67 0.37 8.01
CA THR A 51 0.87 -1.05 8.32
C THR A 51 -0.14 -1.55 9.35
N ALA A 52 -0.50 -2.83 9.25
CA ALA A 52 -1.22 -3.53 10.32
C ALA A 52 -0.19 -4.03 11.34
N GLN A 53 0.12 -3.21 12.36
CA GLN A 53 1.06 -3.56 13.44
C GLN A 53 2.41 -4.12 12.94
N GLY A 54 2.89 -3.66 11.78
CA GLY A 54 4.14 -4.12 11.16
C GLY A 54 4.07 -5.47 10.42
N PHE A 55 2.93 -6.18 10.41
CA PHE A 55 2.81 -7.46 9.71
C PHE A 55 2.74 -7.31 8.19
N PHE A 56 1.91 -6.38 7.71
CA PHE A 56 1.74 -6.12 6.28
C PHE A 56 1.29 -4.68 6.02
N ASN A 57 1.55 -4.22 4.79
CA ASN A 57 1.10 -2.93 4.29
C ASN A 57 -0.39 -2.97 3.91
N LEU A 58 -1.15 -1.99 4.38
CA LEU A 58 -2.55 -1.80 4.05
C LEU A 58 -2.68 -1.30 2.62
N ASN A 59 -2.95 -2.23 1.70
CA ASN A 59 -3.20 -1.92 0.30
C ASN A 59 -4.39 -2.74 -0.23
N LYS A 60 -4.89 -2.38 -1.41
CA LYS A 60 -6.00 -3.09 -2.05
C LYS A 60 -5.72 -4.57 -2.32
N HIS A 61 -4.46 -4.96 -2.55
CA HIS A 61 -4.08 -6.35 -2.81
C HIS A 61 -4.33 -7.24 -1.61
N VAL A 62 -4.17 -6.72 -0.38
CA VAL A 62 -4.50 -7.46 0.84
C VAL A 62 -5.99 -7.82 0.88
N VAL A 63 -6.87 -6.87 0.54
CA VAL A 63 -8.32 -7.13 0.51
C VAL A 63 -8.67 -8.22 -0.50
N PHE A 64 -8.17 -8.09 -1.73
CA PHE A 64 -8.39 -9.11 -2.75
C PHE A 64 -7.78 -10.47 -2.37
N GLY A 65 -6.62 -10.47 -1.71
CA GLY A 65 -5.99 -11.67 -1.19
C GLY A 65 -6.83 -12.37 -0.12
N ILE A 66 -7.42 -11.62 0.82
CA ILE A 66 -8.33 -12.18 1.83
C ILE A 66 -9.55 -12.81 1.16
N ILE A 67 -10.19 -12.10 0.23
CA ILE A 67 -11.36 -12.62 -0.51
C ILE A 67 -10.98 -13.91 -1.26
N GLY A 68 -9.84 -13.91 -1.97
CA GLY A 68 -9.35 -15.07 -2.70
C GLY A 68 -9.03 -16.27 -1.80
N ASN A 69 -8.43 -16.03 -0.63
CA ASN A 69 -8.12 -17.07 0.34
C ASN A 69 -9.40 -17.66 0.96
N VAL A 70 -10.38 -16.82 1.31
CA VAL A 70 -11.68 -17.27 1.82
C VAL A 70 -12.39 -18.12 0.77
N ALA A 71 -12.46 -17.65 -0.49
CA ALA A 71 -13.08 -18.40 -1.58
C ALA A 71 -12.39 -19.76 -1.79
N THR A 72 -11.06 -19.77 -1.81
CA THR A 72 -10.26 -21.01 -1.92
C THR A 72 -10.57 -21.97 -0.78
N TYR A 73 -10.61 -21.49 0.46
CA TYR A 73 -10.91 -22.31 1.62
C TYR A 73 -12.32 -22.90 1.55
N VAL A 74 -13.31 -22.09 1.14
CA VAL A 74 -14.70 -22.56 0.94
C VAL A 74 -14.75 -23.66 -0.12
N ILE A 75 -14.10 -23.47 -1.27
CA ILE A 75 -14.08 -24.46 -2.36
C ILE A 75 -13.47 -25.78 -1.87
N ILE A 76 -12.32 -25.72 -1.20
CA ILE A 76 -11.65 -26.91 -0.66
C ILE A 76 -12.55 -27.61 0.36
N THR A 77 -13.18 -26.85 1.26
CA THR A 77 -14.07 -27.41 2.29
C THR A 77 -15.27 -28.12 1.66
N LEU A 78 -15.87 -27.54 0.62
CA LEU A 78 -16.98 -28.16 -0.11
C LEU A 78 -16.53 -29.45 -0.80
N GLN A 79 -15.39 -29.44 -1.50
CA GLN A 79 -14.84 -30.63 -2.15
C GLN A 79 -14.55 -31.76 -1.14
N LEU A 80 -13.99 -31.42 0.01
CA LEU A 80 -13.72 -32.39 1.07
C LEU A 80 -15.02 -32.95 1.64
N SER A 81 -16.02 -32.09 1.89
CA SER A 81 -17.33 -32.51 2.41
C SER A 81 -18.04 -33.48 1.45
N GLU A 82 -18.00 -33.19 0.15
CA GLU A 82 -18.53 -34.09 -0.88
C GLU A 82 -17.78 -35.42 -0.93
N SER A 83 -16.45 -35.41 -0.75
CA SER A 83 -15.65 -36.63 -0.72
C SER A 83 -15.94 -37.50 0.52
N GLU A 84 -16.13 -36.89 1.69
CA GLU A 84 -16.47 -37.57 2.93
C GLU A 84 -17.89 -38.18 2.86
N GLN A 85 -18.85 -37.45 2.29
CA GLN A 85 -20.20 -37.95 2.09
C GLN A 85 -20.25 -39.10 1.07
N ARG A 86 -19.33 -39.12 0.09
CA ARG A 86 -19.21 -40.20 -0.90
C ARG A 86 -18.48 -41.45 -0.34
N PHE A 87 -17.63 -41.28 0.67
CA PHE A 87 -16.93 -42.38 1.36
C PHE A 87 -16.93 -42.16 2.88
N PRO A 88 -18.07 -42.40 3.57
CA PRO A 88 -18.13 -42.19 5.01
C PRO A 88 -17.29 -43.24 5.74
N GLY A 89 -16.17 -42.82 6.33
CA GLY A 89 -15.38 -43.62 7.29
C GLY A 89 -14.24 -44.47 6.74
N ALA A 90 -13.58 -44.08 5.65
CA ALA A 90 -12.29 -44.66 5.22
C ALA A 90 -11.09 -43.95 5.88
#